data_AF-A0A6C0EV34-F1
#
_entry.id   AF-A0A6C0EV34-F1
#
_cell.length_a   1.000
_cell.length_b   1.000
_cell.length_c   1.000
_cell.angle_alpha   90.00
_cell.angle_beta   90.00
_cell.angle_gamma   90.00
#
_symmetry.space_group_name_H-M   'P 1'
#
loop_
_entity.id
_entity.type
_entity.pdbx_description
1 polymer ?
#
loop_
_entity_poly.entity_id
_entity_poly.type
_entity_poly.pdbx_seq_one_letter_code
_entity_poly.pdbx_strand_id
1 'polypeptide(L)'
;MIILSSLVIEPFIKKYLQEGYSNYKGALVGTRDYPSVVDKPLLGESFPLIGKNNVSDNNYSDIWWHYPIFKVGSYAQVTNNLQYQRNPDDGKCSTAEFCGALYKDNEIHTNVSHPLPPVPDTPGTRVGYYRTPDDLFLGPQPGPLLELPAFTS
;
A
#
# COMPACT_ATOMS: atom_id res chain seq x y z
N MET A 1 -18.54 -57.24 -6.14
CA MET A 1 -17.52 -56.38 -6.76
C MET A 1 -17.99 -54.92 -6.86
N ILE A 2 -18.71 -54.38 -5.86
CA ILE A 2 -19.18 -52.98 -5.86
C ILE A 2 -18.65 -52.22 -4.62
N ILE A 3 -18.36 -52.94 -3.53
CA ILE A 3 -17.87 -52.37 -2.27
C ILE A 3 -16.34 -52.11 -2.31
N LEU A 4 -15.58 -52.90 -3.10
CA LEU A 4 -14.14 -52.66 -3.26
C LEU A 4 -13.83 -51.46 -4.16
N SER A 5 -14.70 -51.16 -5.13
CA SER A 5 -14.49 -50.04 -6.04
C SER A 5 -14.74 -48.68 -5.37
N SER A 6 -15.70 -48.58 -4.44
CA SER A 6 -15.94 -47.33 -3.70
C SER A 6 -14.77 -46.92 -2.81
N LEU A 7 -14.12 -47.89 -2.14
CA LEU A 7 -12.98 -47.61 -1.25
C LEU A 7 -11.74 -47.08 -1.99
N VAL A 8 -11.55 -47.46 -3.26
CA VAL A 8 -10.42 -47.03 -4.09
C VAL A 8 -10.68 -45.67 -4.75
N ILE A 9 -11.96 -45.35 -5.02
CA ILE A 9 -12.36 -44.10 -5.67
C ILE A 9 -12.40 -42.92 -4.68
N GLU A 10 -12.78 -43.15 -3.43
CA GLU A 10 -12.84 -42.09 -2.38
C GLU A 10 -11.53 -41.29 -2.19
N PRO A 11 -10.33 -41.89 -2.05
CA PRO A 11 -9.09 -41.11 -1.92
C PRO A 11 -8.73 -40.38 -3.22
N PHE A 12 -9.18 -40.89 -4.38
CA PHE A 12 -8.95 -40.26 -5.68
C PHE A 12 -9.80 -38.99 -5.82
N ILE A 13 -11.09 -39.04 -5.46
CA ILE A 13 -11.98 -37.87 -5.51
C ILE A 13 -11.51 -36.77 -4.56
N LYS A 14 -11.09 -37.10 -3.34
CA LYS A 14 -10.60 -36.11 -2.35
C LYS A 14 -9.35 -35.35 -2.83
N LYS A 15 -8.49 -35.99 -3.63
CA LYS A 15 -7.28 -35.35 -4.19
C LYS A 15 -7.60 -34.34 -5.29
N TYR A 16 -8.66 -34.57 -6.08
CA TYR A 16 -9.07 -33.66 -7.16
C TYR A 16 -10.08 -32.60 -6.71
N LEU A 17 -10.78 -32.81 -5.59
CA LEU A 17 -11.68 -31.82 -4.97
C LEU A 17 -11.00 -30.95 -3.90
N GLN A 18 -9.71 -31.18 -3.59
CA GLN A 18 -8.95 -30.25 -2.77
C GLN A 18 -8.73 -28.97 -3.58
N GLU A 19 -9.58 -27.99 -3.33
CA GLU A 19 -9.41 -26.64 -3.83
C GLU A 19 -8.02 -26.14 -3.43
N GLY A 20 -7.24 -25.65 -4.40
CA GLY A 20 -5.84 -25.23 -4.22
C GLY A 20 -5.62 -24.01 -3.30
N TYR A 21 -6.63 -23.63 -2.51
CA TYR A 21 -6.59 -22.53 -1.55
C TYR A 21 -5.97 -22.89 -0.20
N SER A 22 -5.53 -24.13 -0.01
CA SER A 22 -4.88 -24.58 1.24
C SER A 22 -3.61 -23.80 1.61
N ASN A 23 -2.91 -23.25 0.62
CA ASN A 23 -1.73 -22.39 0.81
C ASN A 23 -2.07 -20.91 1.07
N TYR A 24 -3.34 -20.50 0.95
CA TYR A 24 -3.79 -19.11 1.14
C TYR A 24 -4.33 -18.83 2.55
N LYS A 25 -4.11 -19.76 3.50
CA LYS A 25 -4.51 -19.59 4.91
C LYS A 25 -3.99 -18.31 5.59
N GLY A 26 -2.94 -17.69 5.05
CA GLY A 26 -2.40 -16.43 5.59
C GLY A 26 -2.70 -15.17 4.76
N ALA A 27 -3.24 -15.30 3.54
CA ALA A 27 -3.29 -14.19 2.58
C ALA A 27 -4.71 -13.73 2.18
N LEU A 28 -5.77 -14.53 2.43
CA LEU A 28 -7.13 -14.19 1.99
C LEU A 28 -8.18 -13.98 3.08
N VAL A 29 -7.89 -14.28 4.34
CA VAL A 29 -8.80 -13.97 5.46
C VAL A 29 -7.89 -13.73 6.67
N GLY A 30 -8.15 -12.66 7.43
CA GLY A 30 -7.37 -12.31 8.62
C GLY A 30 -7.05 -13.53 9.47
N THR A 31 -5.81 -13.60 9.93
CA THR A 31 -5.13 -14.65 10.71
C THR A 31 -5.79 -14.94 12.06
N ARG A 32 -7.10 -15.16 12.09
CA ARG A 32 -7.88 -15.35 13.30
C ARG A 32 -8.58 -16.69 13.24
N ASP A 33 -8.34 -17.49 14.26
CA ASP A 33 -9.01 -18.77 14.45
C ASP A 33 -10.44 -18.55 14.97
N TYR A 34 -11.35 -19.44 14.56
CA TYR A 34 -12.69 -19.53 15.14
C TYR A 34 -12.58 -19.76 16.66
N PRO A 35 -13.36 -19.05 17.51
CA PRO A 35 -14.53 -18.23 17.19
C PRO A 35 -14.25 -16.73 17.03
N SER A 36 -13.01 -16.27 17.17
CA SER A 36 -12.71 -14.82 17.25
C SER A 36 -13.07 -14.03 15.98
N VAL A 37 -13.12 -14.71 14.83
CA VAL A 37 -13.62 -14.16 13.54
C VAL A 37 -15.13 -13.91 13.51
N VAL A 38 -15.89 -14.55 14.40
CA VAL A 38 -17.35 -14.40 14.48
C VAL A 38 -17.69 -13.06 15.11
N ASP A 39 -16.95 -12.67 16.15
CA ASP A 39 -17.31 -11.53 16.99
C ASP A 39 -16.60 -10.22 16.57
N LYS A 40 -15.52 -10.30 15.77
CA LYS A 40 -14.66 -9.15 15.47
C LYS A 40 -14.39 -8.96 13.97
N PRO A 41 -14.50 -7.73 13.46
CA PRO A 41 -14.13 -7.41 12.08
C PRO A 41 -12.65 -7.67 11.79
N LEU A 42 -12.36 -7.95 10.51
CA LEU A 42 -11.04 -8.36 10.00
C LEU A 42 -9.92 -7.40 10.38
N LEU A 43 -10.15 -6.09 10.30
CA LEU A 43 -9.12 -5.07 10.52
C LEU A 43 -9.14 -4.46 11.92
N GLY A 44 -9.88 -5.06 12.87
CA GLY A 44 -10.07 -4.50 14.22
C GLY A 44 -8.81 -4.44 15.10
N GLU A 45 -7.70 -5.05 14.66
CA GLU A 45 -6.38 -4.90 15.30
C GLU A 45 -5.62 -3.67 14.78
N SER A 46 -5.78 -3.34 13.49
CA SER A 46 -5.07 -2.22 12.84
C SER A 46 -5.83 -0.90 12.95
N PHE A 47 -7.17 -0.97 12.92
CA PHE A 47 -8.06 0.18 12.98
C PHE A 47 -9.01 0.07 14.18
N PRO A 48 -9.14 1.13 15.00
CA PRO A 48 -10.07 1.12 16.11
C PRO A 48 -11.51 0.95 15.62
N LEU A 49 -12.29 0.11 16.28
CA LEU A 49 -13.69 -0.10 15.92
C LEU A 49 -14.57 1.08 16.39
N ILE A 50 -15.60 1.41 15.62
CA ILE A 50 -16.61 2.41 16.03
C ILE A 50 -17.43 1.89 17.21
N GLY A 51 -17.70 0.58 17.25
CA GLY A 51 -18.48 -0.07 18.31
C GLY A 51 -19.99 0.16 18.19
N LYS A 52 -20.46 0.57 17.01
CA LYS A 52 -21.89 0.70 16.68
C LYS A 52 -22.26 -0.35 15.65
N ASN A 53 -23.35 -1.08 15.89
CA ASN A 53 -23.91 -2.03 14.95
C ASN A 53 -24.95 -1.36 14.05
N ASN A 54 -24.55 -0.28 13.36
CA ASN A 54 -25.42 0.44 12.44
C ASN A 54 -24.60 1.00 11.26
N VAL A 55 -25.29 1.44 10.21
CA VAL A 55 -24.69 2.24 9.14
C VAL A 55 -24.25 3.62 9.66
N SER A 56 -23.39 4.30 8.91
CA SER A 56 -23.03 5.69 9.18
C SER A 56 -24.14 6.64 8.72
N ASP A 57 -24.08 7.89 9.19
CA ASP A 57 -24.97 8.97 8.73
C ASP A 57 -24.39 9.70 7.49
N ASN A 58 -23.40 9.09 6.80
CA ASN A 58 -22.71 9.70 5.68
C ASN A 58 -23.58 9.78 4.44
N ASN A 59 -23.45 10.88 3.71
CA ASN A 59 -23.96 11.03 2.35
C ASN A 59 -22.79 11.12 1.34
N TYR A 60 -23.10 11.17 0.03
CA TYR A 60 -22.07 11.24 -1.02
C TYR A 60 -21.16 12.49 -0.93
N SER A 61 -21.66 13.60 -0.38
CA SER A 61 -20.89 14.82 -0.13
C SER A 61 -20.01 14.76 1.12
N ASP A 62 -20.18 13.76 1.98
CA ASP A 62 -19.27 13.51 3.10
C ASP A 62 -18.09 12.64 2.65
N ILE A 63 -18.31 11.73 1.69
CA ILE A 63 -17.32 10.71 1.29
C ILE A 63 -16.56 11.01 -0.01
N TRP A 64 -16.93 12.05 -0.76
CA TRP A 64 -16.33 12.33 -2.07
C TRP A 64 -14.80 12.49 -2.05
N TRP A 65 -14.23 12.90 -0.92
CA TRP A 65 -12.79 13.10 -0.73
C TRP A 65 -12.06 11.88 -0.18
N HIS A 66 -12.78 10.84 0.28
CA HIS A 66 -12.17 9.64 0.86
C HIS A 66 -11.30 8.91 -0.17
N TYR A 67 -11.68 8.95 -1.46
CA TYR A 67 -10.84 8.39 -2.51
C TYR A 67 -9.70 9.37 -2.85
N PRO A 68 -8.43 9.01 -2.59
CA PRO A 68 -7.32 9.95 -2.66
C PRO A 68 -6.91 10.26 -4.11
N ILE A 69 -7.61 11.20 -4.74
CA ILE A 69 -7.21 11.79 -6.02
C ILE A 69 -6.47 13.09 -5.74
N PHE A 70 -5.16 12.99 -5.47
CA PHE A 70 -4.33 14.18 -5.36
C PHE A 70 -4.10 14.79 -6.73
N LYS A 71 -4.26 16.11 -6.84
CA LYS A 71 -3.90 16.84 -8.06
C LYS A 71 -2.39 16.69 -8.30
N VAL A 72 -2.01 16.39 -9.54
CA VAL A 72 -0.60 16.30 -9.94
C VAL A 72 0.10 17.62 -9.59
N GLY A 73 1.17 17.56 -8.79
CA GLY A 73 1.98 18.74 -8.45
C GLY A 73 1.72 19.36 -7.06
N SER A 74 1.20 18.62 -6.07
CA SER A 74 1.22 19.12 -4.69
C SER A 74 2.67 19.31 -4.23
N TYR A 75 2.97 20.47 -3.63
CA TYR A 75 4.31 20.76 -3.06
C TYR A 75 4.70 19.75 -1.97
N ALA A 76 3.71 19.24 -1.24
CA ALA A 76 3.87 18.04 -0.43
C ALA A 76 3.91 16.84 -1.39
N GLN A 77 4.99 16.07 -1.41
CA GLN A 77 5.17 14.89 -2.26
C GLN A 77 4.28 13.73 -1.77
N VAL A 78 2.96 13.92 -1.86
CA VAL A 78 1.95 12.92 -1.53
C VAL A 78 1.48 12.32 -2.84
N THR A 79 1.69 11.01 -3.00
CA THR A 79 1.22 10.27 -4.17
C THR A 79 -0.15 9.63 -3.88
N ASN A 80 -0.88 9.24 -4.93
CA ASN A 80 -2.11 8.47 -4.79
C ASN A 80 -1.88 7.04 -4.27
N ASN A 81 -0.63 6.57 -4.21
CA ASN A 81 -0.25 5.31 -3.59
C ASN A 81 0.06 5.53 -2.10
N LEU A 82 -0.99 5.78 -1.31
CA LEU A 82 -0.88 5.97 0.13
C LEU A 82 -0.44 4.68 0.81
N GLN A 83 0.67 4.75 1.56
CA GLN A 83 1.17 3.62 2.35
C GLN A 83 0.37 3.44 3.64
N TYR A 84 -0.05 4.53 4.26
CA TYR A 84 -0.75 4.56 5.54
C TYR A 84 -2.14 5.17 5.37
N GLN A 85 -3.13 4.33 5.12
CA GLN A 85 -4.52 4.79 4.99
C GLN A 85 -5.06 5.29 6.34
N ARG A 86 -5.78 6.40 6.33
CA ARG A 86 -6.48 6.93 7.51
C ARG A 86 -7.61 6.02 7.96
N ASN A 87 -8.34 5.46 6.99
CA ASN A 87 -9.43 4.52 7.21
C ASN A 87 -9.32 3.42 6.15
N PRO A 88 -9.66 2.16 6.44
CA PRO A 88 -9.75 1.12 5.41
C PRO A 88 -10.84 1.39 4.37
N ASP A 89 -11.75 2.30 4.65
CA ASP A 89 -12.77 2.77 3.73
C ASP A 89 -12.24 3.89 2.82
N ASP A 90 -12.28 3.65 1.50
CA ASP A 90 -11.81 4.58 0.48
C ASP A 90 -12.95 5.36 -0.22
N GLY A 91 -14.17 5.31 0.32
CA GLY A 91 -15.34 5.99 -0.24
C GLY A 91 -16.00 5.28 -1.43
N LYS A 92 -15.58 4.04 -1.76
CA LYS A 92 -16.17 3.24 -2.86
C LYS A 92 -17.19 2.20 -2.40
N CYS A 93 -17.90 2.47 -1.30
CA CYS A 93 -18.91 1.56 -0.79
C CYS A 93 -20.13 1.48 -1.72
N SER A 94 -20.97 0.46 -1.51
CA SER A 94 -22.20 0.27 -2.28
C SER A 94 -23.12 1.50 -2.22
N THR A 95 -23.26 2.09 -1.03
CA THR A 95 -23.95 3.36 -0.78
C THR A 95 -23.20 4.14 0.31
N ALA A 96 -23.42 5.45 0.40
CA ALA A 96 -22.61 6.34 1.23
C ALA A 96 -22.70 6.01 2.73
N GLU A 97 -23.86 5.55 3.20
CA GLU A 97 -24.11 5.16 4.58
C GLU A 97 -23.35 3.88 4.99
N PHE A 98 -22.93 3.04 4.03
CA PHE A 98 -22.03 1.93 4.36
C PHE A 98 -20.59 2.38 4.54
N CYS A 99 -20.24 3.59 4.06
CA CYS A 99 -18.90 4.09 4.23
C CYS A 99 -18.64 4.59 5.65
N GLY A 100 -17.47 4.28 6.21
CA GLY A 100 -17.05 4.73 7.53
C GLY A 100 -17.90 4.17 8.68
N ALA A 101 -18.61 3.05 8.48
CA ALA A 101 -19.53 2.48 9.48
C ALA A 101 -18.83 1.56 10.50
N LEU A 102 -17.70 0.94 10.14
CA LEU A 102 -17.06 -0.11 10.96
C LEU A 102 -15.85 0.38 11.76
N TYR A 103 -15.00 1.22 11.16
CA TYR A 103 -13.71 1.60 11.69
C TYR A 103 -13.61 3.12 11.89
N LYS A 104 -12.99 3.53 12.99
CA LYS A 104 -12.59 4.91 13.23
C LYS A 104 -11.34 5.22 12.42
N ASP A 105 -11.18 6.49 12.11
CA ASP A 105 -9.96 7.00 11.52
C ASP A 105 -8.77 6.80 12.46
N ASN A 106 -7.65 6.43 11.87
CA ASN A 106 -6.38 6.22 12.54
C ASN A 106 -5.24 6.60 11.61
N GLU A 107 -4.47 7.63 11.95
CA GLU A 107 -3.24 8.00 11.25
C GLU A 107 -2.04 7.83 12.19
N ILE A 108 -1.48 6.62 12.21
CA ILE A 108 -0.30 6.32 13.04
C ILE A 108 0.98 6.90 12.38
N HIS A 109 0.96 7.09 11.06
CA HIS A 109 2.12 7.50 10.27
C HIS A 109 1.74 8.50 9.17
N THR A 110 2.71 9.32 8.75
CA THR A 110 2.54 10.29 7.65
C THR A 110 2.77 9.63 6.29
N ASN A 111 1.96 10.02 5.29
CA ASN A 111 2.20 9.69 3.88
C ASN A 111 3.06 10.72 3.14
N VAL A 112 3.53 11.76 3.84
CA VAL A 112 4.39 12.78 3.24
C VAL A 112 5.80 12.21 3.12
N SER A 113 6.27 12.06 1.88
CA SER A 113 7.69 11.79 1.64
C SER A 113 8.47 13.09 1.78
N HIS A 114 9.50 13.07 2.64
CA HIS A 114 10.46 14.16 2.72
C HIS A 114 11.64 13.85 1.81
N PRO A 115 12.03 14.78 0.90
CA PRO A 115 13.22 14.59 0.12
C PRO A 115 14.43 14.46 1.05
N LEU A 116 15.37 13.59 0.69
CA LEU A 116 16.64 13.48 1.39
C LEU A 116 17.33 14.85 1.42
N PRO A 117 18.09 15.15 2.50
CA PRO A 117 18.86 16.39 2.55
C PRO A 117 19.80 16.48 1.34
N PRO A 118 20.18 17.70 0.92
CA PRO A 118 21.15 17.88 -0.14
C PRO A 118 22.45 17.14 0.22
N VAL A 119 23.11 16.59 -0.79
CA VAL A 119 24.36 15.86 -0.60
C VAL A 119 25.41 16.82 -0.02
N PRO A 120 26.11 16.46 1.08
CA PRO A 120 27.15 17.29 1.67
C PRO A 120 28.19 17.75 0.65
N ASP A 121 28.71 18.97 0.81
CA ASP A 121 29.71 19.52 -0.09
C ASP A 121 31.11 19.03 0.30
N THR A 122 31.44 17.82 -0.16
CA THR A 122 32.75 17.17 0.03
C THR A 122 33.46 16.98 -1.32
N PRO A 123 34.78 16.78 -1.36
CA PRO A 123 35.48 16.41 -2.61
C PRO A 123 34.82 15.20 -3.28
N GLY A 124 34.85 15.16 -4.62
CA GLY A 124 34.29 14.06 -5.41
C GLY A 124 33.05 14.40 -6.24
N THR A 125 32.89 13.65 -7.33
CA THR A 125 31.80 13.79 -8.29
C THR A 125 30.47 13.36 -7.65
N ARG A 126 29.43 14.20 -7.78
CA ARG A 126 28.06 13.84 -7.40
C ARG A 126 27.48 12.77 -8.34
N VAL A 127 27.05 11.64 -7.77
CA VAL A 127 26.30 10.59 -8.47
C VAL A 127 25.00 10.32 -7.69
N GLY A 128 23.91 10.95 -8.13
CA GLY A 128 22.62 10.85 -7.45
C GLY A 128 22.64 11.45 -6.04
N TYR A 129 22.49 10.61 -5.02
CA TYR A 129 22.50 10.98 -3.60
C TYR A 129 23.85 10.78 -2.90
N TYR A 130 24.87 10.34 -3.63
CA TYR A 130 26.20 10.07 -3.09
C TYR A 130 27.25 10.93 -3.81
N ARG A 131 28.39 11.15 -3.16
CA ARG A 131 29.62 11.64 -3.80
C ARG A 131 30.66 10.52 -3.83
N THR A 132 31.45 10.48 -4.88
CA THR A 132 32.62 9.60 -4.93
C THR A 132 33.68 10.08 -3.92
N PRO A 133 34.58 9.20 -3.43
CA PRO A 133 35.64 9.63 -2.51
C PRO A 133 36.58 10.68 -3.14
N ASP A 134 36.82 10.55 -4.44
CA ASP A 134 37.69 11.42 -5.24
C ASP A 134 36.96 11.88 -6.50
N ASP A 135 37.39 13.01 -7.07
CA ASP A 135 36.88 13.48 -8.36
C ASP A 135 37.36 12.55 -9.48
N LEU A 136 36.47 11.67 -9.94
CA LEU A 136 36.75 10.78 -11.08
C LEU A 136 36.82 11.54 -12.41
N PHE A 137 36.44 12.82 -12.42
CA PHE A 137 36.69 13.72 -13.54
C PHE A 137 38.13 14.27 -13.45
N LEU A 138 39.09 13.46 -13.92
CA LEU A 138 40.48 13.87 -14.12
C LEU A 138 40.69 14.76 -15.37
N GLY A 139 39.60 15.12 -16.06
CA GLY A 139 39.62 16.05 -17.19
C GLY A 139 39.45 17.51 -16.74
N PRO A 140 39.79 18.49 -17.59
CA PRO A 140 39.57 19.90 -17.28
C PRO A 140 38.09 20.13 -16.95
N GLN A 141 37.81 20.51 -15.71
CA GLN A 141 36.51 21.01 -15.29
C GLN A 141 36.26 22.32 -16.05
N PRO A 142 35.08 22.53 -16.66
CA PRO A 142 34.76 23.81 -17.25
C PRO A 142 34.83 24.86 -16.13
N GLY A 143 35.78 25.80 -16.27
CA GLY A 143 36.04 26.83 -15.28
C GLY A 143 34.86 27.81 -15.12
N PRO A 144 34.98 28.80 -14.23
CA PRO A 144 33.90 29.71 -13.83
C PRO A 144 33.42 30.68 -14.93
N LEU A 145 33.78 30.47 -16.20
CA LEU A 145 33.29 31.22 -17.33
C LEU A 145 32.82 30.26 -18.42
N LEU A 146 31.50 30.18 -18.53
CA LEU A 146 30.72 30.04 -19.77
C LEU A 146 31.46 29.43 -20.96
N GLU A 147 31.22 28.14 -21.22
CA GLU A 147 30.88 27.65 -22.56
C GLU A 147 30.44 26.18 -22.44
N LEU A 148 29.12 25.96 -22.52
CA LEU A 148 28.58 24.63 -22.78
C LEU A 148 29.05 24.21 -24.18
N PRO A 149 29.54 22.98 -24.39
CA PRO A 149 29.88 22.53 -25.74
C PRO A 149 28.61 22.53 -26.59
N ALA A 150 28.56 23.39 -27.60
CA ALA A 150 27.50 23.36 -28.61
C ALA A 150 27.67 22.07 -29.42
N PHE A 151 26.68 21.19 -29.36
CA PHE A 151 26.58 20.06 -30.29
C PHE A 151 26.20 20.64 -31.66
N THR A 152 27.18 20.76 -32.54
CA THR A 152 26.91 21.00 -33.97
C THR A 152 26.42 19.69 -34.58
N SER A 153 25.22 19.75 -35.16
CA SER A 153 24.58 18.68 -35.94
C SER A 153 25.39 18.28 -37.17
#